data_AF-A0A452IUG8-F1
#
_entry.id   AF-A0A452IUG8-F1
#
_cell.length_a   1.000
_cell.length_b   1.000
_cell.length_c   1.000
_cell.angle_alpha   90.00
_cell.angle_beta   90.00
_cell.angle_gamma   90.00
#
_symmetry.space_group_name_H-M   'P 1'
#
loop_
_entity.id
_entity.type
_entity.pdbx_description
1 polymer ?
#
loop_
_entity_poly.entity_id
_entity_poly.type
_entity_poly.pdbx_seq_one_letter_code
_entity_poly.pdbx_strand_id
1 'polypeptide(L)'
;MQADHYYSHTPPCSLCPKTLSFVPHVTSNSLSPKSRFLPLICFLIALLCISFSAANVLYMASQEMMKVVERDSTTIKQNLKKLTFYYGVADNWCPQQYFEEIKMDFPDGDIRLCEKGIRHAFVLDASREVAAMITDWLQDILTRL
;
A
#
# COMPACT_ATOMS: atom_id res chain seq x y z
N MET A 1 -22.25 -7.94 -0.12
CA MET A 1 -22.01 -8.47 1.24
C MET A 1 -21.13 -9.71 1.10
N GLN A 2 -19.80 -9.53 1.11
CA GLN A 2 -18.79 -10.60 1.17
C GLN A 2 -17.42 -9.94 1.41
N ALA A 3 -17.15 -9.57 2.66
CA ALA A 3 -15.84 -9.07 3.11
C ALA A 3 -15.14 -10.06 4.06
N ASP A 4 -15.83 -11.13 4.48
CA ASP A 4 -15.42 -11.95 5.62
C ASP A 4 -14.39 -13.04 5.29
N HIS A 5 -14.11 -13.29 4.00
CA HIS A 5 -13.24 -14.40 3.60
C HIS A 5 -11.78 -14.01 3.31
N TYR A 6 -11.41 -12.74 3.44
CA TYR A 6 -10.10 -12.23 3.02
C TYR A 6 -9.02 -12.26 4.13
N TYR A 7 -9.38 -12.49 5.40
CA TYR A 7 -8.46 -12.31 6.54
C TYR A 7 -7.92 -13.59 7.22
N SER A 8 -8.26 -14.79 6.75
CA SER A 8 -8.02 -16.02 7.53
C SER A 8 -6.65 -16.69 7.39
N HIS A 9 -5.74 -16.20 6.55
CA HIS A 9 -4.44 -16.88 6.36
C HIS A 9 -3.25 -15.92 6.30
N THR A 10 -2.87 -15.37 7.45
CA THR A 10 -1.51 -14.84 7.66
C THR A 10 -0.70 -15.85 8.49
N PRO A 11 0.51 -16.28 8.05
CA PRO A 11 1.38 -17.11 8.86
C PRO A 11 1.95 -16.30 10.05
N PRO A 12 2.33 -16.96 11.16
CA PRO A 12 2.85 -16.26 12.33
C PRO A 12 4.20 -15.60 12.00
N CYS A 13 4.25 -14.27 12.06
CA CYS A 13 5.47 -13.49 11.97
C CYS A 13 6.42 -13.86 13.13
N SER A 14 7.38 -14.72 12.86
CA SER A 14 8.47 -15.08 13.75
C SER A 14 9.70 -14.22 13.48
N LEU A 15 9.55 -12.89 13.62
CA LEU A 15 10.70 -11.98 13.71
C LEU A 15 10.35 -10.81 14.63
N CYS A 16 10.36 -11.11 15.93
CA CYS A 16 10.62 -10.12 16.95
C CYS A 16 12.07 -10.28 17.42
N PRO A 17 12.98 -9.36 17.06
CA PRO A 17 14.17 -9.14 17.86
C PRO A 17 14.02 -7.81 18.58
N LYS A 18 13.80 -7.95 19.90
CA LYS A 18 14.24 -7.04 20.96
C LYS A 18 13.68 -5.62 20.89
N THR A 19 12.64 -5.42 21.68
CA THR A 19 12.36 -4.18 22.41
C THR A 19 13.68 -3.49 22.82
N LEU A 20 14.10 -2.48 22.06
CA LEU A 20 14.88 -1.39 22.63
C LEU A 20 13.88 -0.54 23.40
N SER A 21 13.66 -0.91 24.65
CA SER A 21 13.06 -0.03 25.64
C SER A 21 14.02 1.15 25.77
N PHE A 22 13.79 2.21 25.00
CA PHE A 22 14.45 3.49 25.23
C PHE A 22 13.83 4.03 26.52
N VAL A 23 14.35 3.61 27.66
CA VAL A 23 14.05 4.23 28.95
C VAL A 23 14.71 5.60 28.89
N PRO A 24 13.98 6.72 28.84
CA PRO A 24 14.62 8.00 29.01
C PRO A 24 15.13 8.04 30.44
N HIS A 25 16.45 7.96 30.61
CA HIS A 25 17.09 8.21 31.90
C HIS A 25 16.93 9.70 32.22
N VAL A 26 15.77 10.07 32.74
CA VAL A 26 15.49 11.40 33.27
C VAL A 26 16.26 11.52 34.58
N THR A 27 17.45 12.12 34.54
CA THR A 27 18.12 12.59 35.75
C THR A 27 17.23 13.66 36.38
N SER A 28 16.51 13.28 37.43
CA SER A 28 15.86 14.17 38.37
C SER A 28 16.93 15.08 38.98
N ASN A 29 17.14 16.27 38.41
CA ASN A 29 17.71 17.38 39.15
C ASN A 29 17.30 18.71 38.49
N SER A 30 16.56 19.51 39.27
CA SER A 30 16.16 20.90 39.00
C SER A 30 15.06 21.12 37.94
N LEU A 31 13.80 20.81 38.28
CA LEU A 31 12.62 21.32 37.55
C LEU A 31 11.98 22.46 38.34
N SER A 32 12.03 23.68 37.78
CA SER A 32 11.31 24.85 38.29
C SER A 32 9.78 24.63 38.23
N PRO A 33 8.97 25.29 39.07
CA PRO A 33 7.52 25.05 39.17
C PRO A 33 6.71 25.26 37.87
N LYS A 34 7.29 25.94 36.87
CA LYS A 34 6.65 26.25 35.58
C LYS A 34 6.73 25.10 34.54
N SER A 35 7.50 24.06 34.82
CA SER A 35 7.79 22.95 33.88
C SER A 35 6.83 21.75 34.00
N ARG A 36 5.91 21.74 34.97
CA ARG A 36 5.03 20.60 35.27
C ARG A 36 3.74 20.54 34.43
N PHE A 37 3.38 21.64 33.76
CA PHE A 37 2.15 21.75 32.94
C PHE A 37 2.38 21.53 31.44
N LEU A 38 3.61 21.76 30.96
CA LEU A 38 3.99 21.58 29.55
C LEU A 38 3.77 20.15 29.02
N PRO A 39 4.11 19.05 29.75
CA PRO A 39 3.90 17.70 29.21
C PRO A 39 2.42 17.34 29.09
N LEU A 40 1.56 17.85 29.98
CA LEU A 40 0.11 17.60 29.93
C LEU A 40 -0.53 18.30 28.71
N ILE A 41 -0.12 19.53 28.43
CA ILE A 41 -0.58 20.30 27.26
C ILE A 41 -0.12 19.63 25.96
N CYS A 42 1.15 19.22 25.87
CA CYS A 42 1.66 18.47 24.71
C CYS A 42 0.91 17.15 24.49
N PHE A 43 0.56 16.44 25.57
CA PHE A 43 -0.21 15.20 25.49
C PHE A 43 -1.64 15.43 25.00
N LEU A 44 -2.32 16.48 25.48
CA LEU A 44 -3.66 16.86 25.02
C LEU A 44 -3.66 17.30 23.56
N ILE A 45 -2.67 18.08 23.12
CA ILE A 45 -2.51 18.46 21.71
C ILE A 45 -2.27 17.22 20.85
N ALA A 46 -1.40 16.30 21.28
CA ALA A 46 -1.15 15.05 20.55
C ALA A 46 -2.43 14.21 20.41
N LEU A 47 -3.21 14.05 21.48
CA LEU A 47 -4.50 13.36 21.45
C LEU A 47 -5.49 14.01 20.48
N LEU A 48 -5.55 15.34 20.45
CA LEU A 48 -6.44 16.10 19.56
C LEU A 48 -5.98 16.04 18.10
N CYS A 49 -4.67 16.03 17.85
CA CYS A 49 -4.11 15.79 16.52
C CYS A 49 -4.39 14.36 16.02
N ILE A 50 -4.29 13.36 16.90
CA ILE A 50 -4.59 11.96 16.56
C ILE A 50 -6.08 11.81 16.22
N SER A 51 -6.99 12.41 16.99
CA SER A 51 -8.43 12.31 16.72
C SER A 51 -8.83 12.95 15.40
N PHE A 52 -8.28 14.13 15.07
CA PHE A 52 -8.56 14.78 13.79
C PHE A 52 -8.00 14.00 12.61
N SER A 53 -6.77 13.47 12.74
CA SER A 53 -6.14 12.66 11.69
C SER A 53 -6.91 11.35 11.45
N ALA A 54 -7.32 10.67 12.52
CA ALA A 54 -8.12 9.45 12.43
C ALA A 54 -9.48 9.70 11.77
N ALA A 55 -10.15 10.80 12.11
CA ALA A 55 -11.43 11.17 11.48
C ALA A 55 -11.25 11.40 9.97
N ASN A 56 -10.19 12.08 9.55
CA ASN A 56 -9.91 12.32 8.13
C ASN A 56 -9.61 11.02 7.38
N VAL A 57 -8.82 10.12 7.96
CA VAL A 57 -8.52 8.81 7.36
C VAL A 57 -9.79 7.98 7.19
N LEU A 58 -10.63 7.90 8.23
CA LEU A 58 -11.90 7.18 8.17
C LEU A 58 -12.87 7.81 7.17
N TYR A 59 -12.88 9.14 7.08
CA TYR A 59 -13.69 9.85 6.08
C TYR A 59 -13.22 9.52 4.66
N MET A 60 -11.92 9.55 4.37
CA MET A 60 -11.38 9.17 3.06
C MET A 60 -11.72 7.72 2.72
N ALA A 61 -11.53 6.79 3.66
CA ALA A 61 -11.88 5.38 3.46
C ALA A 61 -13.39 5.21 3.18
N SER A 62 -14.25 5.93 3.91
CA SER A 62 -15.70 5.92 3.66
C SER A 62 -16.04 6.47 2.28
N GLN A 63 -15.40 7.56 1.85
CA GLN A 63 -15.63 8.14 0.53
C GLN A 63 -15.16 7.22 -0.59
N GLU A 64 -14.03 6.53 -0.42
CA GLU A 64 -13.54 5.53 -1.37
C GLU A 64 -14.55 4.41 -1.54
N MET A 65 -15.02 3.80 -0.44
CA MET A 65 -16.02 2.73 -0.48
C MET A 65 -17.36 3.15 -1.11
N MET A 66 -17.71 4.44 -1.06
CA MET A 66 -18.95 4.97 -1.64
C MET A 66 -18.81 5.37 -3.12
N LYS A 67 -17.63 5.82 -3.54
CA LYS A 67 -17.42 6.42 -4.87
C LYS A 67 -16.70 5.49 -5.84
N VAL A 68 -15.77 4.67 -5.33
CA VAL A 68 -14.96 3.74 -6.11
C VAL A 68 -15.61 2.36 -6.03
N VAL A 69 -16.81 2.26 -6.61
CA VAL A 69 -17.61 1.03 -6.59
C VAL A 69 -17.27 0.16 -7.80
N GLU A 70 -17.18 0.78 -8.96
CA GLU A 70 -17.00 0.09 -10.23
C GLU A 70 -15.71 0.54 -10.92
N ARG A 71 -15.08 -0.42 -11.61
CA ARG A 71 -13.90 -0.15 -12.43
C ARG A 71 -14.29 0.66 -13.67
N ASP A 72 -13.57 1.75 -13.91
CA ASP A 72 -13.77 2.57 -15.13
C ASP A 72 -13.20 1.88 -16.39
N SER A 73 -13.98 0.94 -16.89
CA SER A 73 -13.70 0.19 -18.11
C SER A 73 -13.66 1.06 -19.35
N THR A 74 -14.38 2.18 -19.36
CA THR A 74 -14.50 3.05 -20.54
C THR A 74 -13.19 3.77 -20.81
N THR A 75 -12.58 4.36 -19.77
CA THR A 75 -11.28 5.03 -19.87
C THR A 75 -10.17 4.05 -20.19
N ILE A 76 -10.19 2.85 -19.59
CA ILE A 76 -9.23 1.78 -19.88
C ILE A 76 -9.30 1.40 -21.36
N LYS A 77 -10.50 1.14 -21.89
CA LYS A 77 -10.68 0.76 -23.30
C LYS A 77 -10.17 1.83 -24.25
N GLN A 78 -10.46 3.11 -23.98
CA GLN A 78 -10.04 4.24 -24.79
C GLN A 78 -8.51 4.40 -24.84
N ASN A 79 -7.81 4.02 -23.77
CA ASN A 79 -6.38 4.19 -23.64
C ASN A 79 -5.59 2.88 -23.64
N LEU A 80 -6.23 1.77 -24.06
CA LEU A 80 -5.68 0.42 -23.91
C LEU A 80 -4.28 0.27 -24.53
N LYS A 81 -4.02 0.94 -25.66
CA LYS A 81 -2.71 0.93 -26.34
C LYS A 81 -1.57 1.62 -25.57
N LYS A 82 -1.89 2.41 -24.54
CA LYS A 82 -0.92 3.15 -23.71
C LYS A 82 -0.71 2.50 -22.34
N LEU A 83 -1.52 1.50 -22.00
CA LEU A 83 -1.54 0.89 -20.68
C LEU A 83 -0.91 -0.51 -20.75
N THR A 84 0.07 -0.74 -19.88
CA THR A 84 0.56 -2.08 -19.57
C THR A 84 0.13 -2.41 -18.15
N PHE A 85 -0.69 -3.45 -18.00
CA PHE A 85 -1.11 -3.94 -16.69
C PHE A 85 -0.14 -5.02 -16.22
N TYR A 86 0.32 -4.88 -14.98
CA TYR A 86 1.25 -5.80 -14.35
C TYR A 86 0.63 -6.38 -13.08
N TYR A 87 0.64 -7.70 -12.99
CA TYR A 87 0.15 -8.46 -11.84
C TYR A 87 1.23 -9.43 -11.35
N GLY A 88 1.32 -9.63 -10.05
CA GLY A 88 2.22 -10.62 -9.44
C GLY A 88 1.43 -11.79 -8.87
N VAL A 89 1.88 -13.02 -9.08
CA VAL A 89 1.26 -14.23 -8.48
C VAL A 89 1.35 -14.21 -6.95
N ALA A 90 2.40 -13.59 -6.39
CA ALA A 90 2.60 -13.45 -4.95
C ALA A 90 2.07 -12.12 -4.38
N ASP A 91 1.23 -11.40 -5.13
CA ASP A 91 0.60 -10.18 -4.65
C ASP A 91 -0.63 -10.52 -3.79
N ASN A 92 -0.48 -10.45 -2.47
CA ASN A 92 -1.59 -10.70 -1.56
C ASN A 92 -2.64 -9.59 -1.59
N TRP A 93 -2.32 -8.37 -2.04
CA TRP A 93 -3.25 -7.23 -2.08
C TRP A 93 -4.13 -7.26 -3.34
N CYS A 94 -3.63 -7.85 -4.42
CA CYS A 94 -4.36 -8.01 -5.66
C CYS A 94 -4.48 -9.49 -6.04
N PRO A 95 -5.60 -10.16 -5.68
CA PRO A 95 -5.83 -11.55 -6.05
C PRO A 95 -5.70 -11.78 -7.56
N GLN A 96 -5.17 -12.95 -7.94
CA GLN A 96 -5.00 -13.32 -9.35
C GLN A 96 -6.31 -13.28 -10.15
N GLN A 97 -7.47 -13.44 -9.51
CA GLN A 97 -8.78 -13.31 -10.16
C GLN A 97 -8.94 -11.98 -10.93
N TYR A 98 -8.40 -10.88 -10.41
CA TYR A 98 -8.49 -9.58 -11.09
C TYR A 98 -7.63 -9.51 -12.36
N PHE A 99 -6.52 -10.25 -12.41
CA PHE A 99 -5.75 -10.42 -13.65
C PHE A 99 -6.60 -11.15 -14.70
N GLU A 100 -7.24 -12.26 -14.31
CA GLU A 100 -8.07 -13.05 -15.23
C GLU A 100 -9.27 -12.24 -15.76
N GLU A 101 -9.94 -11.48 -14.89
CA GLU A 101 -11.05 -10.60 -15.26
C GLU A 101 -10.62 -9.52 -16.26
N ILE A 102 -9.50 -8.83 -15.98
CA ILE A 102 -8.96 -7.81 -16.90
C ILE A 102 -8.52 -8.43 -18.23
N LYS A 103 -7.95 -9.63 -18.21
CA LYS A 103 -7.56 -10.35 -19.43
C LYS A 103 -8.76 -10.77 -20.27
N MET A 104 -9.85 -11.17 -19.62
CA MET A 104 -11.11 -11.50 -20.28
C MET A 104 -11.78 -10.26 -20.88
N ASP A 105 -11.80 -9.14 -20.16
CA ASP A 105 -12.45 -7.90 -20.60
C ASP A 105 -11.67 -7.17 -21.71
N PHE A 106 -10.34 -7.25 -21.69
CA PHE A 106 -9.46 -6.59 -22.65
C PHE A 106 -8.43 -7.57 -23.23
N PRO A 107 -8.85 -8.51 -24.09
CA PRO A 107 -7.95 -9.53 -24.65
C PRO A 107 -6.79 -8.91 -25.45
N ASP A 108 -7.04 -7.78 -26.11
CA ASP A 108 -6.07 -7.01 -26.91
C ASP A 108 -5.13 -6.14 -26.07
N GLY A 109 -5.32 -6.07 -24.75
CA GLY A 109 -4.49 -5.28 -23.84
C GLY A 109 -3.14 -5.92 -23.55
N ASP A 110 -2.13 -5.08 -23.29
CA ASP A 110 -0.86 -5.53 -22.73
C ASP A 110 -1.03 -5.79 -21.23
N ILE A 111 -1.30 -7.06 -20.90
CA ILE A 111 -1.61 -7.50 -19.54
C ILE A 111 -0.67 -8.66 -19.22
N ARG A 112 0.14 -8.49 -18.18
CA ARG A 112 1.26 -9.38 -17.85
C ARG A 112 1.13 -9.92 -16.44
N LEU A 113 1.27 -11.23 -16.31
CA LEU A 113 1.35 -11.93 -15.02
C LEU A 113 2.80 -12.30 -14.74
N CYS A 114 3.29 -11.98 -13.54
CA CYS A 114 4.63 -12.24 -13.09
C CYS A 114 4.67 -13.37 -12.08
N GLU A 115 5.32 -14.47 -12.46
CA GLU A 115 5.47 -15.68 -11.63
C GLU A 115 6.74 -15.63 -10.75
N LYS A 116 7.52 -14.55 -10.80
CA LYS A 116 8.80 -14.41 -10.08
C LYS A 116 8.65 -14.24 -8.55
N GLY A 117 7.43 -14.24 -8.02
CA GLY A 117 7.18 -14.13 -6.58
C GLY A 117 7.42 -12.73 -6.00
N ILE A 118 7.38 -11.69 -6.83
CA ILE A 118 7.54 -10.30 -6.40
C ILE A 118 6.30 -9.85 -5.62
N ARG A 119 6.51 -9.31 -4.41
CA ARG A 119 5.44 -8.82 -3.53
C ARG A 119 4.88 -7.48 -4.00
N HIS A 120 3.67 -7.14 -3.55
CA HIS A 120 3.03 -5.85 -3.85
C HIS A 120 3.95 -4.65 -3.59
N ALA A 121 4.60 -4.64 -2.42
CA ALA A 121 5.52 -3.60 -1.99
C ALA A 121 6.93 -3.78 -2.58
N PHE A 122 7.05 -4.11 -3.87
CA PHE A 122 8.31 -4.39 -4.56
C PHE A 122 9.34 -3.25 -4.46
N VAL A 123 8.89 -2.02 -4.19
CA VAL A 123 9.77 -0.86 -3.99
C VAL A 123 10.72 -1.07 -2.82
N LEU A 124 10.34 -1.88 -1.83
CA LEU A 124 11.12 -2.11 -0.62
C LEU A 124 12.28 -3.12 -0.82
N ASP A 125 12.12 -4.09 -1.72
CA ASP A 125 13.01 -5.26 -1.80
C ASP A 125 13.37 -5.70 -3.23
N ALA A 126 12.54 -5.43 -4.23
CA ALA A 126 12.69 -5.92 -5.60
C ALA A 126 12.74 -4.80 -6.66
N SER A 127 12.97 -3.54 -6.24
CA SER A 127 12.93 -2.36 -7.12
C SER A 127 13.85 -2.46 -8.34
N ARG A 128 15.09 -2.96 -8.14
CA ARG A 128 16.06 -3.17 -9.22
C ARG A 128 15.58 -4.22 -10.23
N GLU A 129 14.99 -5.30 -9.74
CA GLU A 129 14.51 -6.39 -10.59
C GLU A 129 13.32 -5.92 -11.45
N VAL A 130 12.37 -5.22 -10.83
CA VAL A 130 11.22 -4.65 -11.55
C VAL A 130 11.69 -3.59 -12.57
N ALA A 131 12.67 -2.76 -12.22
CA ALA A 131 13.21 -1.75 -13.13
C ALA A 131 13.89 -2.37 -14.37
N ALA A 132 14.67 -3.44 -14.19
CA ALA A 132 15.30 -4.15 -15.30
C ALA A 132 14.22 -4.74 -16.23
N MET A 133 13.23 -5.41 -15.65
CA MET A 133 12.11 -6.00 -16.39
C MET A 133 11.31 -4.95 -17.19
N ILE A 134 10.98 -3.81 -16.59
CA ILE A 134 10.28 -2.73 -17.29
C ILE A 134 11.15 -2.14 -18.41
N THR A 135 12.47 -2.03 -18.20
CA THR A 135 13.40 -1.51 -19.21
C THR A 135 13.41 -2.39 -20.45
N ASP A 136 13.45 -3.71 -20.27
CA ASP A 136 13.37 -4.68 -21.36
C ASP A 136 12.06 -4.51 -22.15
N TRP A 137 10.94 -4.34 -21.44
CA TRP A 137 9.63 -4.13 -22.06
C TRP A 137 9.54 -2.83 -22.85
N LEU A 138 10.11 -1.74 -22.33
CA LEU A 138 10.13 -0.46 -23.01
C LEU A 138 11.00 -0.52 -24.26
N GLN A 139 12.13 -1.23 -24.22
CA GLN A 139 12.99 -1.39 -25.37
C GLN A 139 12.27 -2.14 -26.51
N ASP A 140 11.50 -3.18 -26.17
CA ASP A 140 10.66 -3.90 -27.13
C ASP A 140 9.57 -3.02 -27.75
N ILE A 141 9.02 -2.08 -26.99
CA ILE A 141 8.01 -1.14 -27.50
C ILE A 141 8.68 -0.13 -28.43
N LEU A 142 9.81 0.45 -28.01
CA LEU A 142 10.53 1.47 -28.78
C LEU A 142 11.06 0.93 -30.12
N THR A 143 11.43 -0.35 -30.18
CA THR A 143 11.90 -1.00 -31.41
C THR A 143 10.77 -1.33 -32.39
N ARG A 144 9.50 -1.31 -31.95
CA ARG A 144 8.31 -1.57 -32.77
C ARG A 144 7.63 -0.29 -33.27
N LEU A 145 8.11 0.89 -32.86
CA LEU A 145 7.69 2.21 -33.34
C LEU A 145 8.41 2.57 -34.64
#